data_AF-A0A366X272-F1
#
_entry.id   AF-A0A366X272-F1
#
_cell.length_a   1.000
_cell.length_b   1.000
_cell.length_c   1.000
_cell.angle_alpha   90.00
_cell.angle_beta   90.00
_cell.angle_gamma   90.00
#
_symmetry.space_group_name_H-M   'P 1'
#
loop_
_entity.id
_entity.type
_entity.pdbx_description
1 polymer ?
#
loop_
_entity_poly.entity_id
_entity_poly.type
_entity_poly.pdbx_seq_one_letter_code
_entity_poly.pdbx_strand_id
1 'polypeptide(L)'
;MNLRLAMTCAGLAALMLSGPVPVVANEVEPRGVYKRVKAPKPGTRPRVTVQITPDEHAKTPSAPSTGVDLVEPEIIARTRVVPPTLPGAGKKPVGSYKAFWERVSPSLAEAGSGRLHDAMNALAAINVAAPRLQTLQNIAQKRRVDILRSTVGTNVSPALVLAVISVESAGRTDAVSSAGAQGLMQLMPATAKRFGVQDSTQPSQNIAGGVKYLNWLMEEFGNDPILVLAGYNAGEGAVRKHEGVPPYAETRDYVPKVLAAFQVARALCSTPPQLITDGCVFQSLN
;
A
#
# COMPACT_ATOMS: atom_id res chain seq x y z
N MET A 1 -56.67 -0.08 -38.59
CA MET A 1 -57.02 -1.27 -37.80
C MET A 1 -57.00 -2.45 -38.77
N ASN A 2 -56.29 -3.53 -38.42
CA ASN A 2 -56.13 -4.79 -39.18
C ASN A 2 -55.23 -4.69 -40.43
N LEU A 3 -54.45 -5.68 -40.85
CA LEU A 3 -53.97 -6.94 -40.28
C LEU A 3 -52.73 -7.32 -41.12
N ARG A 4 -51.96 -8.27 -40.60
CA ARG A 4 -50.75 -8.86 -41.19
C ARG A 4 -50.92 -9.32 -42.66
N LEU A 5 -49.75 -9.46 -43.32
CA LEU A 5 -49.44 -10.35 -44.46
C LEU A 5 -49.31 -9.68 -45.86
N ALA A 6 -48.08 -9.37 -46.27
CA ALA A 6 -47.67 -9.41 -47.67
C ALA A 6 -46.14 -9.57 -47.74
N MET A 7 -45.74 -10.83 -47.75
CA MET A 7 -44.41 -11.31 -48.11
C MET A 7 -44.28 -11.24 -49.65
N THR A 8 -43.06 -11.05 -50.15
CA THR A 8 -42.55 -11.29 -51.52
C THR A 8 -42.43 -10.12 -52.53
N CYS A 9 -41.16 -9.95 -52.97
CA CYS A 9 -40.70 -9.63 -54.32
C CYS A 9 -40.75 -8.19 -54.87
N ALA A 10 -39.65 -7.45 -54.65
CA ALA A 10 -38.96 -6.58 -55.62
C ALA A 10 -37.62 -6.18 -54.96
N GLY A 11 -36.45 -6.13 -55.58
CA GLY A 11 -36.02 -6.14 -56.96
C GLY A 11 -34.62 -5.48 -56.96
N LEU A 12 -33.67 -6.11 -57.65
CA LEU A 12 -32.25 -5.81 -57.81
C LEU A 12 -31.79 -4.34 -57.73
N ALA A 13 -30.69 -4.10 -57.00
CA ALA A 13 -29.53 -3.21 -57.30
C ALA A 13 -28.83 -2.90 -55.95
N ALA A 14 -27.53 -3.01 -55.70
CA ALA A 14 -26.36 -3.04 -56.55
C ALA A 14 -25.24 -3.80 -55.79
N LEU A 15 -24.56 -4.71 -56.48
CA LEU A 15 -23.34 -5.36 -56.00
C LEU A 15 -22.16 -4.65 -56.68
N MET A 16 -21.51 -3.73 -55.97
CA MET A 16 -20.29 -3.06 -56.43
C MET A 16 -19.16 -3.32 -55.42
N LEU A 17 -18.33 -4.29 -55.78
CA LEU A 17 -16.87 -4.38 -55.61
C LEU A 17 -16.23 -3.50 -54.52
N SER A 18 -15.91 -4.11 -53.38
CA SER A 18 -14.87 -3.64 -52.46
C SER A 18 -13.83 -4.74 -52.24
N GLY A 19 -12.88 -4.84 -53.17
CA GLY A 19 -11.65 -5.60 -52.97
C GLY A 19 -10.65 -4.81 -52.10
N PRO A 20 -9.81 -5.46 -51.28
CA PRO A 20 -8.84 -4.78 -50.44
C PRO A 20 -7.72 -4.17 -51.30
N VAL A 21 -7.39 -2.90 -51.03
CA VAL A 21 -6.26 -2.19 -51.62
C VAL A 21 -4.95 -2.72 -51.00
N PRO A 22 -3.92 -3.08 -51.78
CA PRO A 22 -2.63 -3.43 -51.22
C PRO A 22 -1.91 -2.17 -50.74
N VAL A 23 -1.48 -2.19 -49.48
CA VAL A 23 -0.54 -1.19 -48.94
C VAL A 23 0.85 -1.53 -49.45
N VAL A 24 1.45 -0.61 -50.21
CA VAL A 24 2.85 -0.71 -50.64
C VAL A 24 3.73 -0.24 -49.49
N ALA A 25 4.52 -1.15 -48.91
CA ALA A 25 5.54 -0.81 -47.94
C ALA A 25 6.75 -0.22 -48.67
N ASN A 26 7.16 1.00 -48.30
CA ASN A 26 8.43 1.57 -48.75
C ASN A 26 9.61 0.73 -48.22
N GLU A 27 10.58 0.49 -49.09
CA GLU A 27 11.77 -0.32 -48.83
C GLU A 27 12.59 0.23 -47.66
N VAL A 28 12.86 -0.64 -46.69
CA VAL A 28 13.81 -0.39 -45.61
C VAL A 28 15.21 -0.63 -46.19
N GLU A 29 16.09 0.37 -46.12
CA GLU A 29 17.49 0.27 -46.55
C GLU A 29 18.19 -0.99 -45.99
N PRO A 30 19.11 -1.61 -46.76
CA PRO A 30 19.75 -2.84 -46.33
C PRO A 30 20.79 -2.56 -45.24
N ARG A 31 20.40 -2.78 -43.97
CA ARG A 31 21.37 -2.88 -42.87
C ARG A 31 22.22 -4.13 -43.05
N GLY A 32 23.47 -3.96 -43.47
CA GLY A 32 24.67 -4.76 -43.16
C GLY A 32 24.60 -6.30 -43.21
N VAL A 33 25.56 -6.93 -43.88
CA VAL A 33 25.73 -8.40 -43.88
C VAL A 33 26.09 -8.91 -42.48
N TYR A 34 25.19 -9.65 -41.83
CA TYR A 34 25.47 -10.28 -40.54
C TYR A 34 26.09 -11.67 -40.74
N LYS A 35 27.34 -11.87 -40.29
CA LYS A 35 27.92 -13.22 -40.15
C LYS A 35 27.36 -13.89 -38.89
N ARG A 36 26.76 -15.07 -39.05
CA ARG A 36 26.18 -15.85 -37.97
C ARG A 36 27.31 -16.57 -37.20
N VAL A 37 27.64 -16.11 -36.00
CA VAL A 37 28.60 -16.80 -35.12
C VAL A 37 27.84 -17.78 -34.23
N LYS A 38 28.32 -19.03 -34.15
CA LYS A 38 27.70 -20.10 -33.36
C LYS A 38 27.91 -19.84 -31.86
N ALA A 39 26.85 -19.97 -31.07
CA ALA A 39 26.93 -19.78 -29.62
C ALA A 39 27.90 -20.80 -28.97
N PRO A 40 28.72 -20.38 -27.99
CA PRO A 40 29.62 -21.28 -27.28
C PRO A 40 28.83 -22.31 -26.47
N LYS A 41 29.40 -23.52 -26.32
CA LYS A 41 28.74 -24.63 -25.62
C LYS A 41 28.54 -24.29 -24.12
N PRO A 42 27.45 -24.77 -23.49
CA PRO A 42 27.19 -24.55 -22.06
C PRO A 42 28.37 -25.02 -21.21
N GLY A 43 28.85 -24.16 -20.31
CA GLY A 43 29.98 -24.43 -19.40
C GLY A 43 31.29 -23.69 -19.71
N THR A 44 31.36 -22.94 -20.81
CA THR A 44 32.58 -22.19 -21.17
C THR A 44 32.54 -20.77 -20.59
N ARG A 45 33.43 -20.42 -19.67
CA ARG A 45 33.59 -19.03 -19.16
C ARG A 45 34.54 -18.25 -20.08
N PRO A 46 34.17 -17.08 -20.61
CA PRO A 46 35.10 -16.25 -21.38
C PRO A 46 36.15 -15.66 -20.42
N ARG A 47 37.43 -15.99 -20.64
CA ARG A 47 38.56 -15.31 -19.98
C ARG A 47 38.93 -14.10 -20.84
N VAL A 48 38.47 -12.91 -20.46
CA VAL A 48 39.03 -11.66 -20.97
C VAL A 48 40.30 -11.39 -20.16
N THR A 49 41.45 -11.66 -20.76
CA THR A 49 42.75 -11.35 -20.14
C THR A 49 43.01 -9.85 -20.32
N VAL A 50 42.60 -9.04 -19.34
CA VAL A 50 43.06 -7.66 -19.25
C VAL A 50 44.40 -7.68 -18.54
N GLN A 51 45.49 -7.48 -19.28
CA GLN A 51 46.80 -7.24 -18.69
C GLN A 51 46.90 -5.76 -18.35
N ILE A 52 46.76 -5.41 -17.07
CA ILE A 52 47.12 -4.09 -16.56
C ILE A 52 48.46 -4.25 -15.87
N THR A 53 49.47 -3.49 -16.29
CA THR A 53 50.79 -3.50 -15.63
C THR A 53 50.67 -2.82 -14.25
N PRO A 54 51.40 -3.30 -13.22
CA PRO A 54 51.34 -2.70 -11.87
C PRO A 54 51.64 -1.20 -11.83
N ASP A 55 52.43 -0.71 -12.79
CA ASP A 55 52.86 0.70 -12.88
C ASP A 55 51.74 1.64 -13.37
N GLU A 56 50.73 1.11 -14.06
CA GLU A 56 49.59 1.88 -14.58
C GLU A 56 48.51 2.09 -13.50
N HIS A 57 48.42 1.18 -12.53
CA HIS A 57 47.46 1.28 -11.41
C HIS A 57 47.89 2.27 -10.32
N ALA A 58 49.18 2.64 -10.28
CA ALA A 58 49.75 3.54 -9.27
C ALA A 58 49.72 5.02 -9.65
N LYS A 59 49.28 5.37 -10.87
CA LYS A 59 49.10 6.78 -11.28
C LYS A 59 47.67 7.22 -11.00
N THR A 60 47.52 8.10 -10.03
CA THR A 60 46.25 8.80 -9.76
C THR A 60 45.77 9.50 -11.05
N PRO A 61 44.51 9.33 -11.48
CA PRO A 61 44.00 10.04 -12.64
C PRO A 61 43.93 11.54 -12.33
N SER A 62 44.86 12.32 -12.90
CA SER A 62 44.78 13.77 -12.93
C SER A 62 43.90 14.19 -14.09
N ALA A 63 42.64 14.52 -13.81
CA ALA A 63 41.83 15.31 -14.73
C ALA A 63 42.39 16.74 -14.77
N PRO A 64 42.54 17.38 -15.95
CA PRO A 64 42.89 18.78 -16.01
C PRO A 64 41.79 19.59 -15.33
N SER A 65 42.17 20.40 -14.34
CA SER A 65 41.34 21.43 -13.74
C SER A 65 40.95 22.42 -14.83
N THR A 66 39.72 22.34 -15.34
CA THR A 66 39.13 23.43 -16.12
C THR A 66 38.86 24.57 -15.14
N GLY A 67 39.67 25.61 -15.24
CA GLY A 67 39.56 26.81 -14.42
C GLY A 67 38.17 27.44 -14.45
N VAL A 68 37.75 27.86 -13.26
CA VAL A 68 36.96 29.05 -12.86
C VAL A 68 35.82 29.51 -13.79
N ASP A 69 34.62 29.46 -13.22
CA ASP A 69 33.34 30.08 -13.60
C ASP A 69 32.61 29.60 -14.85
N LEU A 70 31.79 28.57 -14.66
CA LEU A 70 30.63 28.30 -15.52
C LEU A 70 29.55 29.34 -15.24
N VAL A 71 29.46 30.39 -16.05
CA VAL A 71 28.31 31.31 -16.05
C VAL A 71 27.12 30.58 -16.67
N GLU A 72 26.17 30.17 -15.83
CA GLU A 72 24.93 29.52 -16.26
C GLU A 72 24.03 30.54 -16.99
N PRO A 73 23.63 30.33 -18.26
CA PRO A 73 22.78 31.28 -18.98
C PRO A 73 21.37 31.31 -18.38
N GLU A 74 20.79 32.52 -18.23
CA GLU A 74 19.54 32.78 -17.49
C GLU A 74 18.31 31.97 -17.96
N ILE A 75 18.35 31.43 -19.18
CA ILE A 75 17.27 30.61 -19.74
C ILE A 75 17.20 29.22 -19.08
N ILE A 76 18.33 28.66 -18.61
CA ILE A 76 18.38 27.35 -17.91
C ILE A 76 17.88 27.49 -16.47
N ALA A 77 18.05 28.65 -15.85
CA ALA A 77 17.57 28.91 -14.49
C ALA A 77 16.03 28.87 -14.36
N ARG A 78 15.29 29.18 -15.44
CA ARG A 78 13.81 29.20 -15.45
C ARG A 78 13.16 27.87 -15.86
N THR A 79 13.93 26.91 -16.36
CA THR A 79 13.43 25.59 -16.80
C THR A 79 14.02 24.42 -16.01
N ARG A 80 14.70 24.70 -14.90
CA ARG A 80 15.10 23.66 -13.96
C ARG A 80 13.85 23.07 -13.32
N VAL A 81 13.36 21.97 -13.90
CA VAL A 81 12.48 21.04 -13.19
C VAL A 81 13.29 20.58 -12.00
N VAL A 82 12.92 21.06 -10.81
CA VAL A 82 13.44 20.55 -9.54
C VAL A 82 13.19 19.04 -9.57
N PRO A 83 14.24 18.20 -9.62
CA PRO A 83 14.05 16.76 -9.42
C PRO A 83 13.31 16.61 -8.09
N PRO A 84 12.30 15.73 -7.96
CA PRO A 84 11.63 15.56 -6.68
C PRO A 84 12.69 15.31 -5.63
N THR A 85 12.83 16.26 -4.72
CA THR A 85 13.72 16.13 -3.57
C THR A 85 13.17 14.94 -2.78
N LEU A 86 13.89 13.82 -2.81
CA LEU A 86 13.62 12.70 -1.93
C LEU A 86 13.56 13.26 -0.50
N PRO A 87 12.42 13.17 0.21
CA PRO A 87 12.34 13.66 1.57
C PRO A 87 13.23 12.79 2.45
N GLY A 88 14.31 13.40 2.97
CA GLY A 88 15.16 12.86 4.02
C GLY A 88 16.14 11.80 3.54
N ALA A 89 17.43 12.04 3.79
CA ALA A 89 18.42 10.97 3.88
C ALA A 89 17.96 9.98 4.98
N GLY A 90 17.26 8.94 4.55
CA GLY A 90 16.48 8.05 5.40
C GLY A 90 17.36 7.29 6.38
N LYS A 91 17.01 7.39 7.68
CA LYS A 91 17.42 6.38 8.67
C LYS A 91 17.06 5.00 8.10
N LYS A 92 17.96 4.02 8.23
CA LYS A 92 17.75 2.65 7.75
C LYS A 92 16.34 2.17 8.13
N PRO A 93 15.57 1.56 7.20
CA PRO A 93 14.23 1.07 7.52
C PRO A 93 14.29 0.06 8.66
N VAL A 94 13.60 0.37 9.75
CA VAL A 94 13.45 -0.51 10.92
C VAL A 94 12.20 -1.35 10.72
N GLY A 95 12.24 -2.64 11.06
CA GLY A 95 11.16 -3.60 10.85
C GLY A 95 11.45 -4.61 9.73
N SER A 96 10.64 -5.66 9.69
CA SER A 96 10.74 -6.78 8.75
C SER A 96 10.34 -6.38 7.32
N TYR A 97 9.42 -5.43 7.18
CA TYR A 97 8.84 -5.04 5.88
C TYR A 97 9.52 -3.83 5.23
N LYS A 98 10.85 -3.89 5.05
CA LYS A 98 11.64 -2.80 4.44
C LYS A 98 11.08 -2.31 3.10
N ALA A 99 10.72 -3.23 2.20
CA ALA A 99 10.23 -2.90 0.86
C ALA A 99 8.86 -2.20 0.84
N PHE A 100 8.06 -2.29 1.92
CA PHE A 100 6.85 -1.50 2.10
C PHE A 100 7.20 -0.03 2.38
N TRP A 101 8.11 0.20 3.33
CA TRP A 101 8.55 1.54 3.74
C TRP A 101 9.42 2.26 2.71
N GLU A 102 9.91 1.57 1.68
CA GLU A 102 10.53 2.19 0.50
C GLU A 102 9.51 2.83 -0.45
N ARG A 103 8.24 2.44 -0.36
CA ARG A 103 7.15 2.94 -1.22
C ARG A 103 6.16 3.83 -0.47
N VAL A 104 5.98 3.57 0.82
CA VAL A 104 5.08 4.30 1.70
C VAL A 104 5.92 5.15 2.65
N SER A 105 5.85 6.47 2.50
CA SER A 105 6.53 7.38 3.43
C SER A 105 6.04 7.14 4.86
N PRO A 106 6.88 7.26 5.89
CA PRO A 106 6.41 7.27 7.27
C PRO A 106 6.08 8.67 7.80
N SER A 107 6.34 9.73 7.03
CA SER A 107 6.30 11.11 7.51
C SER A 107 4.87 11.58 7.78
N LEU A 108 4.72 12.42 8.82
CA LEU A 108 3.51 13.19 9.10
C LEU A 108 3.28 14.29 8.05
N ALA A 109 4.33 14.83 7.44
CA ALA A 109 4.22 15.90 6.44
C ALA A 109 3.52 15.42 5.15
N GLU A 110 3.51 14.10 4.92
CA GLU A 110 2.85 13.47 3.78
C GLU A 110 1.48 12.87 4.16
N ALA A 111 0.92 13.26 5.31
CA ALA A 111 -0.35 12.72 5.77
C ALA A 111 -1.49 12.98 4.76
N GLY A 112 -2.31 11.95 4.52
CA GLY A 112 -3.51 12.06 3.70
C GLY A 112 -4.25 10.73 3.57
N SER A 113 -5.58 10.79 3.53
CA SER A 113 -6.45 9.61 3.40
C SER A 113 -6.19 8.79 2.13
N GLY A 114 -5.69 9.42 1.06
CA GLY A 114 -5.33 8.76 -0.21
C GLY A 114 -4.19 7.73 -0.10
N ARG A 115 -3.37 7.80 0.95
CA ARG A 115 -2.23 6.88 1.15
C ARG A 115 -2.63 5.42 1.33
N LEU A 116 -3.92 5.14 1.59
CA LEU A 116 -4.39 3.76 1.67
C LEU A 116 -4.18 3.01 0.36
N HIS A 117 -4.45 3.65 -0.78
CA HIS A 117 -4.30 3.00 -2.09
C HIS A 117 -2.83 2.63 -2.35
N ASP A 118 -1.92 3.57 -2.13
CA ASP A 118 -0.48 3.35 -2.30
C ASP A 118 0.04 2.28 -1.34
N ALA A 119 -0.46 2.27 -0.10
CA ALA A 119 -0.10 1.26 0.87
C ALA A 119 -0.60 -0.14 0.48
N MET A 120 -1.82 -0.26 -0.06
CA MET A 120 -2.35 -1.54 -0.56
C MET A 120 -1.53 -2.04 -1.77
N ASN A 121 -1.14 -1.14 -2.67
CA ASN A 121 -0.27 -1.48 -3.81
C ASN A 121 1.13 -1.94 -3.33
N ALA A 122 1.69 -1.25 -2.34
CA ALA A 122 2.97 -1.64 -1.74
C ALA A 122 2.89 -2.99 -1.03
N LEU A 123 1.77 -3.31 -0.37
CA LEU A 123 1.52 -4.61 0.25
C LEU A 123 1.47 -5.74 -0.77
N ALA A 124 0.85 -5.53 -1.93
CA ALA A 124 0.78 -6.54 -2.98
C ALA A 124 2.16 -6.97 -3.50
N ALA A 125 3.19 -6.12 -3.34
CA ALA A 125 4.56 -6.41 -3.75
C ALA A 125 5.38 -7.17 -2.69
N ILE A 126 4.84 -7.41 -1.49
CA ILE A 126 5.55 -8.06 -0.39
C ILE A 126 4.71 -9.16 0.25
N ASN A 127 5.36 -10.13 0.89
CA ASN A 127 4.64 -11.17 1.62
C ASN A 127 4.43 -10.74 3.08
N VAL A 128 3.23 -10.26 3.41
CA VAL A 128 2.80 -9.99 4.78
C VAL A 128 1.84 -11.09 5.22
N ALA A 129 2.07 -11.66 6.40
CA ALA A 129 1.16 -12.65 6.96
C ALA A 129 -0.20 -11.99 7.25
N ALA A 130 -1.23 -12.41 6.52
CA ALA A 130 -2.60 -12.01 6.77
C ALA A 130 -3.33 -13.08 7.61
N PRO A 131 -4.30 -12.67 8.45
CA PRO A 131 -5.15 -13.61 9.15
C PRO A 131 -6.01 -14.42 8.17
N ARG A 132 -6.32 -15.67 8.53
CA ARG A 132 -7.16 -16.55 7.72
C ARG A 132 -8.57 -15.97 7.60
N LEU A 133 -9.20 -16.13 6.44
CA LEU A 133 -10.59 -15.70 6.20
C LEU A 133 -11.55 -16.23 7.28
N GLN A 134 -11.44 -17.53 7.60
CA GLN A 134 -12.27 -18.16 8.64
C GLN A 134 -12.12 -17.49 10.00
N THR A 135 -10.92 -17.04 10.37
CA THR A 135 -10.69 -16.33 11.63
C THR A 135 -11.50 -15.04 11.68
N LEU A 136 -11.48 -14.25 10.60
CA LEU A 136 -12.23 -12.99 10.53
C LEU A 136 -13.74 -13.25 10.49
N GLN A 137 -14.19 -14.28 9.76
CA GLN A 137 -15.59 -14.70 9.74
C GLN A 137 -16.09 -15.05 11.15
N ASN A 138 -15.30 -15.82 11.92
CA ASN A 138 -15.65 -16.19 13.29
C ASN A 138 -15.73 -14.97 14.22
N ILE A 139 -14.79 -14.02 14.10
CA ILE A 139 -14.82 -12.77 14.88
C ILE A 139 -16.05 -11.95 14.49
N ALA A 140 -16.30 -11.77 13.19
CA ALA A 140 -17.44 -11.01 12.68
C ALA A 140 -18.77 -11.62 13.13
N GLN A 141 -18.96 -12.93 13.04
CA GLN A 141 -20.16 -13.61 13.53
C GLN A 141 -20.42 -13.33 15.02
N LYS A 142 -19.37 -13.36 15.84
CA LYS A 142 -19.47 -13.15 17.29
C LYS A 142 -19.60 -11.68 17.72
N ARG A 143 -19.07 -10.74 16.93
CA ARG A 143 -18.85 -9.33 17.36
C ARG A 143 -19.46 -8.29 16.44
N ARG A 144 -20.09 -8.66 15.32
CA ARG A 144 -20.65 -7.70 14.34
C ARG A 144 -21.55 -6.64 14.96
N VAL A 145 -22.39 -7.01 15.93
CA VAL A 145 -23.32 -6.07 16.57
C VAL A 145 -22.55 -5.02 17.37
N ASP A 146 -21.56 -5.44 18.16
CA ASP A 146 -20.73 -4.54 18.95
C ASP A 146 -19.87 -3.63 18.07
N ILE A 147 -19.29 -4.18 17.01
CA ILE A 147 -18.51 -3.43 16.01
C ILE A 147 -19.40 -2.37 15.35
N LEU A 148 -20.51 -2.79 14.73
CA LEU A 148 -21.40 -1.87 14.01
C LEU A 148 -21.93 -0.77 14.92
N ARG A 149 -22.43 -1.13 16.12
CA ARG A 149 -22.95 -0.16 17.09
C ARG A 149 -21.87 0.85 17.50
N SER A 150 -20.63 0.41 17.71
CA SER A 150 -19.55 1.28 18.16
C SER A 150 -19.05 2.23 17.06
N THR A 151 -19.17 1.84 15.79
CA THR A 151 -18.70 2.65 14.65
C THR A 151 -19.72 3.66 14.13
N VAL A 152 -21.00 3.54 14.48
CA VAL A 152 -22.04 4.49 14.04
C VAL A 152 -21.70 5.91 14.53
N GLY A 153 -21.71 6.87 13.61
CA GLY A 153 -21.39 8.27 13.91
C GLY A 153 -19.90 8.57 14.07
N THR A 154 -19.02 7.64 13.70
CA THR A 154 -17.55 7.80 13.73
C THR A 154 -16.96 7.74 12.33
N ASN A 155 -15.70 8.15 12.18
CA ASN A 155 -14.90 7.97 10.96
C ASN A 155 -14.15 6.63 10.94
N VAL A 156 -14.66 5.59 11.60
CA VAL A 156 -13.98 4.29 11.73
C VAL A 156 -14.77 3.22 10.99
N SER A 157 -14.15 2.62 9.97
CA SER A 157 -14.76 1.50 9.24
C SER A 157 -14.93 0.26 10.14
N PRO A 158 -16.09 -0.40 10.12
CA PRO A 158 -16.28 -1.72 10.73
C PRO A 158 -15.22 -2.75 10.30
N ALA A 159 -14.79 -2.70 9.05
CA ALA A 159 -13.74 -3.59 8.53
C ALA A 159 -12.37 -3.28 9.16
N LEU A 160 -12.07 -2.00 9.44
CA LEU A 160 -10.85 -1.63 10.16
C LEU A 160 -10.88 -2.17 11.60
N VAL A 161 -12.00 -2.04 12.30
CA VAL A 161 -12.15 -2.57 13.66
C VAL A 161 -11.93 -4.09 13.68
N LEU A 162 -12.52 -4.81 12.72
CA LEU A 162 -12.34 -6.26 12.58
C LEU A 162 -10.87 -6.61 12.32
N ALA A 163 -10.18 -5.86 11.47
CA ALA A 163 -8.76 -6.05 11.17
C ALA A 163 -7.89 -5.85 12.42
N VAL A 164 -8.11 -4.74 13.16
CA VAL A 164 -7.40 -4.45 14.41
C VAL A 164 -7.63 -5.58 15.43
N ILE A 165 -8.86 -5.99 15.69
CA ILE A 165 -9.16 -7.11 16.63
C ILE A 165 -8.40 -8.38 16.22
N SER A 166 -8.35 -8.68 14.92
CA SER A 166 -7.68 -9.90 14.44
C SER A 166 -6.17 -9.89 14.69
N VAL A 167 -5.52 -8.72 14.57
CA VAL A 167 -4.08 -8.56 14.79
C VAL A 167 -3.76 -8.48 16.28
N GLU A 168 -4.58 -7.78 17.07
CA GLU A 168 -4.35 -7.55 18.49
C GLU A 168 -4.54 -8.80 19.36
N SER A 169 -5.64 -9.53 19.13
CA SER A 169 -6.03 -10.62 20.03
C SER A 169 -6.39 -11.93 19.33
N ALA A 170 -6.46 -11.93 17.99
CA ALA A 170 -7.09 -12.98 17.21
C ALA A 170 -8.54 -13.28 17.64
N GLY A 171 -9.23 -12.29 18.22
CA GLY A 171 -10.61 -12.42 18.72
C GLY A 171 -10.74 -12.97 20.14
N ARG A 172 -9.66 -13.07 20.90
CA ARG A 172 -9.66 -13.51 22.30
C ARG A 172 -10.04 -12.36 23.24
N THR A 173 -11.09 -12.54 24.02
CA THR A 173 -11.63 -11.51 24.93
C THR A 173 -10.84 -11.38 26.23
N ASP A 174 -10.10 -12.42 26.59
CA ASP A 174 -9.27 -12.58 27.78
C ASP A 174 -7.77 -12.36 27.49
N ALA A 175 -7.42 -11.87 26.29
CA ALA A 175 -6.03 -11.63 25.92
C ALA A 175 -5.41 -10.55 26.81
N VAL A 176 -4.22 -10.85 27.35
CA VAL A 176 -3.40 -9.90 28.10
C VAL A 176 -1.97 -9.93 27.56
N SER A 177 -1.42 -8.78 27.15
CA SER A 177 -0.03 -8.67 26.73
C SER A 177 0.92 -8.59 27.93
N SER A 178 2.22 -8.80 27.69
CA SER A 178 3.26 -8.59 28.71
C SER A 178 3.34 -7.15 29.21
N ALA A 179 2.90 -6.18 28.40
CA ALA A 179 2.83 -4.77 28.78
C ALA A 179 1.53 -4.42 29.53
N GLY A 180 0.59 -5.36 29.64
CA GLY A 180 -0.68 -5.18 30.34
C GLY A 180 -1.83 -4.66 29.47
N ALA A 181 -1.68 -4.69 28.13
CA ALA A 181 -2.77 -4.42 27.20
C ALA A 181 -3.82 -5.53 27.26
N GLN A 182 -5.11 -5.19 27.19
CA GLN A 182 -6.19 -6.13 27.53
C GLN A 182 -7.32 -6.20 26.50
N GLY A 183 -7.86 -7.41 26.34
CA GLY A 183 -9.08 -7.68 25.59
C GLY A 183 -8.91 -7.71 24.08
N LEU A 184 -10.04 -7.61 23.38
CA LEU A 184 -10.15 -7.81 21.93
C LEU A 184 -9.27 -6.86 21.12
N MET A 185 -9.22 -5.60 21.53
CA MET A 185 -8.48 -4.53 20.87
C MET A 185 -7.22 -4.12 21.66
N GLN A 186 -6.79 -4.94 22.63
CA GLN A 186 -5.56 -4.74 23.42
C GLN A 186 -5.38 -3.29 23.92
N LEU A 187 -6.35 -2.81 24.68
CA LEU A 187 -6.25 -1.46 25.25
C LEU A 187 -5.31 -1.47 26.45
N MET A 188 -4.35 -0.54 26.46
CA MET A 188 -3.58 -0.25 27.67
C MET A 188 -4.50 0.30 28.76
N PRO A 189 -4.25 0.03 30.06
CA PRO A 189 -5.14 0.46 31.14
C PRO A 189 -5.42 1.97 31.17
N ALA A 190 -4.41 2.79 30.86
CA ALA A 190 -4.57 4.25 30.76
C ALA A 190 -5.49 4.65 29.59
N THR A 191 -5.36 4.00 28.44
CA THR A 191 -6.22 4.20 27.26
C THR A 191 -7.65 3.76 27.55
N ALA A 192 -7.82 2.57 28.14
CA ALA A 192 -9.12 2.05 28.57
C ALA A 192 -9.84 3.06 29.48
N LYS A 193 -9.15 3.58 30.51
CA LYS A 193 -9.69 4.62 31.40
C LYS A 193 -10.06 5.89 30.65
N ARG A 194 -9.19 6.40 29.77
CA ARG A 194 -9.42 7.62 28.98
C ARG A 194 -10.67 7.52 28.11
N PHE A 195 -10.95 6.33 27.56
CA PHE A 195 -12.09 6.11 26.66
C PHE A 195 -13.29 5.42 27.31
N GLY A 196 -13.33 5.40 28.66
CA GLY A 196 -14.51 5.01 29.44
C GLY A 196 -14.76 3.50 29.51
N VAL A 197 -13.72 2.69 29.35
CA VAL A 197 -13.78 1.24 29.54
C VAL A 197 -13.56 0.92 31.02
N GLN A 198 -14.56 0.30 31.66
CA GLN A 198 -14.48 -0.11 33.06
C GLN A 198 -13.89 -1.51 33.19
N ASP A 199 -14.28 -2.41 32.27
CA ASP A 199 -13.77 -3.78 32.18
C ASP A 199 -13.30 -4.05 30.75
N SER A 200 -11.98 -4.21 30.57
CA SER A 200 -11.38 -4.45 29.27
C SER A 200 -11.58 -5.88 28.75
N THR A 201 -12.02 -6.82 29.60
CA THR A 201 -12.34 -8.20 29.18
C THR A 201 -13.77 -8.31 28.64
N GLN A 202 -14.63 -7.32 28.93
CA GLN A 202 -15.98 -7.26 28.41
C GLN A 202 -16.00 -6.80 26.94
N PRO A 203 -16.44 -7.64 25.99
CA PRO A 203 -16.30 -7.39 24.55
C PRO A 203 -16.87 -6.06 24.08
N SER A 204 -18.09 -5.74 24.50
CA SER A 204 -18.79 -4.53 24.09
C SER A 204 -18.10 -3.26 24.59
N GLN A 205 -17.60 -3.28 25.83
CA GLN A 205 -16.86 -2.14 26.40
C GLN A 205 -15.51 -1.97 25.70
N ASN A 206 -14.76 -3.06 25.52
CA ASN A 206 -13.44 -3.03 24.89
C ASN A 206 -13.52 -2.54 23.44
N ILE A 207 -14.49 -3.04 22.66
CA ILE A 207 -14.71 -2.58 21.28
C ILE A 207 -15.13 -1.10 21.28
N ALA A 208 -16.08 -0.69 22.11
CA ALA A 208 -16.51 0.70 22.17
C ALA A 208 -15.37 1.67 22.53
N GLY A 209 -14.53 1.31 23.50
CA GLY A 209 -13.35 2.09 23.88
C GLY A 209 -12.30 2.14 22.79
N GLY A 210 -12.02 1.01 22.14
CA GLY A 210 -11.05 0.93 21.05
C GLY A 210 -11.50 1.71 19.81
N VAL A 211 -12.79 1.69 19.49
CA VAL A 211 -13.35 2.50 18.39
C VAL A 211 -13.30 3.99 18.71
N LYS A 212 -13.61 4.41 19.95
CA LYS A 212 -13.43 5.80 20.36
C LYS A 212 -11.97 6.25 20.24
N TYR A 213 -11.02 5.38 20.61
CA TYR A 213 -9.61 5.69 20.46
C TYR A 213 -9.21 5.81 18.98
N LEU A 214 -9.62 4.86 18.13
CA LEU A 214 -9.41 4.95 16.68
C LEU A 214 -10.01 6.23 16.11
N ASN A 215 -11.24 6.59 16.46
CA ASN A 215 -11.87 7.81 15.95
C ASN A 215 -11.10 9.06 16.38
N TRP A 216 -10.62 9.11 17.63
CA TRP A 216 -9.78 10.20 18.09
C TRP A 216 -8.46 10.29 17.30
N LEU A 217 -7.85 9.15 16.96
CA LEU A 217 -6.66 9.10 16.11
C LEU A 217 -6.96 9.52 14.65
N MET A 218 -8.14 9.17 14.13
CA MET A 218 -8.59 9.60 12.80
C MET A 218 -8.67 11.12 12.73
N GLU A 219 -9.22 11.77 13.76
CA GLU A 219 -9.27 13.23 13.87
C GLU A 219 -7.86 13.82 13.98
N GLU A 220 -7.02 13.26 14.86
CA GLU A 220 -5.65 13.74 15.10
C GLU A 220 -4.77 13.69 13.84
N PHE A 221 -4.92 12.64 13.02
CA PHE A 221 -4.06 12.40 11.86
C PHE A 221 -4.78 12.57 10.52
N GLY A 222 -5.90 13.28 10.49
CA GLY A 222 -6.59 13.64 9.23
C GLY A 222 -7.05 12.44 8.41
N ASN A 223 -7.49 11.37 9.07
CA ASN A 223 -7.87 10.08 8.49
C ASN A 223 -6.73 9.36 7.73
N ASP A 224 -5.47 9.70 8.01
CA ASP A 224 -4.34 9.01 7.40
C ASP A 224 -4.18 7.58 7.94
N PRO A 225 -4.28 6.54 7.10
CA PRO A 225 -4.26 5.16 7.57
C PRO A 225 -2.94 4.72 8.19
N ILE A 226 -1.82 5.28 7.74
CA ILE A 226 -0.50 4.88 8.21
C ILE A 226 -0.26 5.42 9.61
N LEU A 227 -0.61 6.69 9.82
CA LEU A 227 -0.40 7.38 11.09
C LEU A 227 -1.43 6.99 12.14
N VAL A 228 -2.69 6.74 11.75
CA VAL A 228 -3.72 6.21 12.66
C VAL A 228 -3.30 4.86 13.22
N LEU A 229 -2.86 3.93 12.36
CA LEU A 229 -2.41 2.61 12.79
C LEU A 229 -1.12 2.68 13.62
N ALA A 230 -0.18 3.55 13.24
CA ALA A 230 1.02 3.78 14.04
C ALA A 230 0.71 4.36 15.41
N GLY A 231 -0.23 5.31 15.49
CA GLY A 231 -0.69 5.92 16.72
C GLY A 231 -1.43 4.93 17.62
N TYR A 232 -2.19 4.00 17.03
CA TYR A 232 -2.87 2.96 17.80
C TYR A 232 -1.88 2.03 18.54
N ASN A 233 -0.81 1.61 17.85
CA ASN A 233 0.20 0.72 18.43
C ASN A 233 1.22 1.45 19.32
N ALA A 234 1.76 2.59 18.88
CA ALA A 234 2.85 3.29 19.57
C ALA A 234 2.40 4.44 20.47
N GLY A 235 1.13 4.81 20.41
CA GLY A 235 0.59 6.04 21.01
C GLY A 235 0.81 7.27 20.13
N GLU A 236 -0.15 8.19 20.15
CA GLU A 236 -0.13 9.43 19.38
C GLU A 236 1.06 10.34 19.69
N GLY A 237 1.53 10.31 20.96
CA GLY A 237 2.66 11.11 21.40
C GLY A 237 3.96 10.66 20.73
N ALA A 238 4.11 9.37 20.46
CA ALA A 238 5.26 8.84 19.74
C ALA A 238 5.23 9.27 18.27
N VAL A 239 4.06 9.28 17.64
CA VAL A 239 3.89 9.75 16.26
C VAL A 239 4.23 11.23 16.13
N ARG A 240 3.69 12.08 17.03
CA ARG A 240 4.03 13.51 17.06
C ARG A 240 5.51 13.76 17.30
N LYS A 241 6.10 13.08 18.28
CA LYS A 241 7.52 13.23 18.64
C LYS A 241 8.46 12.88 17.47
N HIS A 242 8.08 11.93 16.63
CA HIS A 242 8.88 11.49 15.50
C HIS A 242 8.44 12.09 14.17
N GLU A 243 7.48 13.01 14.18
CA GLU A 243 6.89 13.62 12.98
C GLU A 243 6.48 12.56 11.95
N GLY A 244 5.88 11.46 12.41
CA GLY A 244 5.53 10.31 11.60
C GLY A 244 5.61 8.98 12.35
N VAL A 245 5.59 7.87 11.61
CA VAL A 245 5.70 6.52 12.18
C VAL A 245 7.04 6.38 12.92
N PRO A 246 7.05 6.10 14.23
CA PRO A 246 8.29 5.99 14.98
C PRO A 246 9.18 4.86 14.44
N PRO A 247 10.51 4.93 14.63
CA PRO A 247 11.44 3.90 14.18
C PRO A 247 11.44 2.68 15.13
N TYR A 248 10.26 2.27 15.60
CA TYR A 248 10.08 1.07 16.42
C TYR A 248 9.78 -0.10 15.49
N ALA A 249 10.57 -1.19 15.58
CA ALA A 249 10.40 -2.35 14.72
C ALA A 249 8.98 -2.93 14.82
N GLU A 250 8.42 -2.97 16.03
CA GLU A 250 7.05 -3.43 16.27
C GLU A 250 6.03 -2.58 15.50
N THR A 251 6.06 -1.27 15.64
CA THR A 251 5.11 -0.36 14.98
C THR A 251 5.27 -0.38 13.46
N ARG A 252 6.52 -0.46 12.97
CA ARG A 252 6.83 -0.57 11.55
C ARG A 252 6.35 -1.89 10.94
N ASP A 253 6.24 -2.93 11.74
CA ASP A 253 5.65 -4.20 11.33
C ASP A 253 4.13 -4.26 11.54
N TYR A 254 3.61 -3.52 12.53
CA TYR A 254 2.21 -3.48 12.89
C TYR A 254 1.35 -2.89 11.76
N VAL A 255 1.75 -1.74 11.22
CA VAL A 255 1.00 -1.05 10.16
C VAL A 255 0.71 -1.97 8.95
N PRO A 256 1.71 -2.56 8.27
CA PRO A 256 1.44 -3.45 7.14
C PRO A 256 0.65 -4.71 7.53
N LYS A 257 0.82 -5.25 8.75
CA LYS A 257 0.02 -6.40 9.24
C LYS A 257 -1.46 -6.05 9.35
N VAL A 258 -1.81 -4.90 9.93
CA VAL A 258 -3.22 -4.47 10.05
C VAL A 258 -3.80 -4.14 8.68
N LEU A 259 -3.03 -3.53 7.78
CA LEU A 259 -3.50 -3.28 6.41
C LEU A 259 -3.74 -4.59 5.63
N ALA A 260 -2.89 -5.61 5.79
CA ALA A 260 -3.12 -6.93 5.22
C ALA A 260 -4.40 -7.58 5.81
N ALA A 261 -4.61 -7.45 7.13
CA ALA A 261 -5.85 -7.89 7.77
C ALA A 261 -7.08 -7.10 7.27
N PHE A 262 -6.94 -5.80 7.02
CA PHE A 262 -7.99 -4.95 6.47
C PHE A 262 -8.37 -5.37 5.05
N GLN A 263 -7.40 -5.77 4.22
CA GLN A 263 -7.67 -6.30 2.88
C GLN A 263 -8.56 -7.54 2.91
N VAL A 264 -8.35 -8.43 3.89
CA VAL A 264 -9.24 -9.60 4.11
C VAL A 264 -10.58 -9.17 4.70
N ALA A 265 -10.57 -8.28 5.70
CA ALA A 265 -11.78 -7.82 6.39
C ALA A 265 -12.76 -7.09 5.45
N ARG A 266 -12.25 -6.21 4.58
CA ARG A 266 -13.09 -5.44 3.64
C ARG A 266 -13.80 -6.34 2.61
N ALA A 267 -13.26 -7.53 2.33
CA ALA A 267 -13.89 -8.50 1.44
C ALA A 267 -15.10 -9.20 2.08
N LEU A 268 -15.24 -9.15 3.41
CA LEU A 268 -16.42 -9.65 4.13
C LEU A 268 -17.59 -8.64 4.12
N CYS A 269 -17.37 -7.42 3.64
CA CYS A 269 -18.40 -6.40 3.53
C CYS A 269 -19.28 -6.64 2.30
N SER A 270 -20.57 -6.33 2.38
CA SER A 270 -21.46 -6.36 1.21
C SER A 270 -20.97 -5.43 0.10
N THR A 271 -20.44 -4.27 0.49
CA THR A 271 -19.71 -3.34 -0.38
C THR A 271 -18.33 -3.12 0.21
N PRO A 272 -17.24 -3.54 -0.44
CA PRO A 272 -15.89 -3.41 0.11
C PRO A 272 -15.47 -1.92 0.27
N PRO A 273 -15.22 -1.44 1.51
CA PRO A 273 -14.84 -0.03 1.76
C PRO A 273 -13.54 0.35 1.07
N GLN A 274 -13.48 1.49 0.38
CA GLN A 274 -12.28 1.97 -0.32
C GLN A 274 -11.31 2.71 0.61
N LEU A 275 -11.82 3.36 1.65
CA LEU A 275 -11.07 4.04 2.70
C LEU A 275 -11.26 3.34 4.05
N ILE A 276 -10.37 3.60 5.02
CA ILE A 276 -10.53 3.12 6.39
C ILE A 276 -11.63 3.85 7.18
N THR A 277 -12.20 4.90 6.59
CA THR A 277 -13.35 5.66 7.09
C THR A 277 -14.69 5.15 6.55
N ASP A 278 -14.68 4.35 5.48
CA ASP A 278 -15.89 3.93 4.80
C ASP A 278 -16.69 2.92 5.64
N GLY A 279 -18.01 3.13 5.68
CA GLY A 279 -18.93 2.21 6.31
C GLY A 279 -18.89 0.82 5.68
N CYS A 280 -19.19 -0.20 6.48
CA CYS A 280 -19.26 -1.58 6.02
C CYS A 280 -20.35 -2.33 6.79
N VAL A 281 -21.20 -3.05 6.06
CA VAL A 281 -22.08 -4.08 6.65
C VAL A 281 -21.50 -5.43 6.27
N PHE A 282 -21.20 -6.26 7.26
CA PHE A 282 -20.70 -7.62 7.01
C PHE A 282 -21.80 -8.48 6.38
N GLN A 283 -21.44 -9.25 5.37
CA GLN A 283 -22.33 -10.22 4.74
C GLN A 283 -22.80 -11.25 5.79
N SER A 284 -24.05 -11.71 5.66
CA SER A 284 -24.54 -12.82 6.48
C SER A 284 -23.80 -14.08 6.08
N LEU A 285 -22.98 -14.58 7.00
CA LEU A 285 -22.28 -15.85 6.86
C LEU A 285 -23.24 -16.95 7.32
N ASN A 286 -24.04 -17.46 6.38
CA ASN A 286 -24.94 -18.59 6.60
C ASN A 286 -24.16 -19.89 6.79
#